data_AF-A0A6H3NT97-F1
#
_entry.id   AF-A0A6H3NT97-F1
#
_cell.length_a   1.000
_cell.length_b   1.000
_cell.length_c   1.000
_cell.angle_alpha   90.00
_cell.angle_beta   90.00
_cell.angle_gamma   90.00
#
_symmetry.space_group_name_H-M   'P 1'
#
loop_
_entity.id
_entity.type
_entity.pdbx_description
1 polymer ?
#
loop_
_entity_poly.entity_id
_entity_poly.type
_entity_poly.pdbx_seq_one_letter_code
_entity_poly.pdbx_strand_id
1 'polypeptide(L)'
;MKSRWRLITAIGLMIFFLIGHTIGSLTRKDLKLENSIQTLQAMENTLVELPGGLSNHTVDDFYQGMSLSLDISILLVIGILTICLTDGQLPGRPKSKILLFAFFWTACVSIISFCYIFPVPAFTCLFTATLLAIEWYIVYFKSDRI
;
A
#
# COMPACT_ATOMS: atom_id res chain seq x y z
N MET A 1 29.45 -3.40 7.76
CA MET A 1 28.28 -3.20 6.87
C MET A 1 27.03 -3.11 7.74
N LYS A 2 26.33 -1.97 7.78
CA LYS A 2 25.04 -1.90 8.49
C LYS A 2 24.07 -2.83 7.78
N SER A 3 23.39 -3.68 8.56
CA SER A 3 22.55 -4.76 8.05
C SER A 3 21.25 -4.20 7.44
N ARG A 4 21.13 -4.23 6.10
CA ARG A 4 20.05 -3.60 5.30
C ARG A 4 18.87 -4.53 4.99
N TRP A 5 18.90 -5.77 5.48
CA TRP A 5 17.91 -6.78 5.12
C TRP A 5 16.47 -6.33 5.44
N ARG A 6 16.24 -5.55 6.50
CA ARG A 6 14.89 -5.07 6.87
C ARG A 6 14.24 -4.26 5.74
N LEU A 7 15.00 -3.35 5.13
CA LEU A 7 14.51 -2.54 4.01
C LEU A 7 14.31 -3.39 2.76
N ILE A 8 15.21 -4.33 2.48
CA ILE A 8 15.09 -5.25 1.35
C ILE A 8 13.85 -6.15 1.51
N THR A 9 13.64 -6.72 2.69
CA THR A 9 12.46 -7.53 3.02
C THR A 9 11.19 -6.69 2.94
N ALA A 10 11.19 -5.47 3.48
CA ALA A 10 10.05 -4.56 3.37
C ALA A 10 9.69 -4.26 1.91
N ILE A 11 10.68 -3.99 1.05
CA ILE A 11 10.46 -3.80 -0.39
C ILE A 11 9.89 -5.07 -1.02
N GLY A 12 10.44 -6.24 -0.71
CA GLY A 12 9.93 -7.51 -1.22
C GLY A 12 8.48 -7.78 -0.82
N LEU A 13 8.09 -7.47 0.42
CA LEU A 13 6.72 -7.57 0.89
C LEU A 13 5.78 -6.59 0.18
N MET A 14 6.24 -5.35 -0.07
CA MET A 14 5.46 -4.36 -0.81
C MET A 14 5.28 -4.73 -2.29
N ILE A 15 6.30 -5.32 -2.92
CA ILE A 15 6.20 -5.85 -4.29
C ILE A 15 5.23 -7.03 -4.33
N PHE A 16 5.33 -7.95 -3.37
CA PHE A 16 4.38 -9.06 -3.25
C PHE A 16 2.95 -8.56 -3.10
N PHE A 17 2.73 -7.55 -2.26
CA PHE A 17 1.42 -6.93 -2.09
C PHE A 17 0.93 -6.29 -3.40
N LEU A 18 1.77 -5.49 -4.07
CA LEU A 18 1.43 -4.85 -5.34
C LEU A 18 0.98 -5.88 -6.38
N ILE A 19 1.80 -6.92 -6.61
CA ILE A 19 1.50 -7.96 -7.60
C ILE A 19 0.19 -8.66 -7.26
N GLY A 20 0.00 -9.06 -6.00
CA GLY A 20 -1.23 -9.74 -5.57
C GLY A 20 -2.46 -8.86 -5.73
N HIS A 21 -2.36 -7.57 -5.37
CA HIS A 21 -3.45 -6.62 -5.50
C HIS A 21 -3.78 -6.33 -6.97
N THR A 22 -2.78 -6.09 -7.83
CA THR A 22 -2.97 -5.87 -9.26
C THR A 22 -3.60 -7.09 -9.93
N ILE A 23 -3.13 -8.32 -9.63
CA ILE A 23 -3.77 -9.55 -10.14
C ILE A 23 -5.24 -9.60 -9.71
N GLY A 24 -5.53 -9.39 -8.42
CA GLY A 24 -6.90 -9.38 -7.91
C GLY A 24 -7.77 -8.30 -8.57
N SER A 25 -7.22 -7.12 -8.87
CA SER A 25 -7.94 -6.07 -9.58
C SER A 25 -8.20 -6.41 -11.04
N LEU A 26 -7.29 -7.10 -11.72
CA LEU A 26 -7.45 -7.49 -13.13
C LEU A 26 -8.43 -8.65 -13.30
N THR A 27 -8.47 -9.58 -12.34
CA THR A 27 -9.37 -10.74 -12.37
C THR A 27 -10.69 -10.51 -11.63
N ARG A 28 -10.93 -9.30 -11.10
CA ARG A 28 -12.12 -9.00 -10.28
C ARG A 28 -13.46 -9.24 -10.99
N LYS A 29 -13.46 -9.21 -12.32
CA LYS A 29 -14.64 -9.43 -13.16
C LYS A 29 -14.87 -10.91 -13.51
N ASP A 30 -13.90 -11.77 -13.22
CA ASP A 30 -13.96 -13.23 -13.47
C ASP A 30 -14.75 -13.95 -12.36
N LEU A 31 -16.03 -13.61 -12.25
CA LEU A 31 -16.92 -14.09 -11.20
C LEU A 31 -17.63 -15.38 -11.62
N LYS A 32 -17.82 -16.31 -10.67
CA LYS A 32 -18.50 -17.60 -10.90
C LYS A 32 -19.88 -17.70 -10.24
N LEU A 33 -20.16 -16.83 -9.28
CA LEU A 33 -21.38 -16.84 -8.50
C LEU A 33 -22.37 -15.83 -9.10
N GLU A 34 -23.60 -16.28 -9.36
CA GLU A 34 -24.67 -15.48 -9.98
C GLU A 34 -24.90 -14.15 -9.23
N ASN A 35 -25.01 -14.18 -7.90
CA ASN A 35 -25.20 -12.98 -7.09
C ASN A 35 -24.04 -11.97 -7.24
N SER A 36 -22.81 -12.46 -7.39
CA SER A 36 -21.64 -11.60 -7.58
C SER A 36 -21.66 -10.96 -8.97
N ILE A 37 -22.06 -11.71 -10.00
CA ILE A 37 -22.23 -11.20 -11.37
C ILE A 37 -23.30 -10.09 -11.38
N GLN A 38 -24.46 -10.33 -10.76
CA GLN A 38 -25.53 -9.32 -10.67
C GLN A 38 -25.08 -8.06 -9.92
N THR A 39 -24.29 -8.23 -8.84
CA THR A 39 -23.74 -7.09 -8.10
C THR A 39 -22.77 -6.28 -8.97
N LEU A 40 -21.87 -6.95 -9.69
CA LEU A 40 -20.93 -6.28 -10.60
C LEU A 40 -21.69 -5.53 -11.71
N GLN A 41 -22.70 -6.16 -12.32
CA GLN A 41 -23.55 -5.51 -13.32
C GLN A 41 -24.27 -4.29 -12.74
N ALA A 42 -24.75 -4.35 -11.50
CA ALA A 42 -25.33 -3.18 -10.84
C ALA A 42 -24.29 -2.07 -10.66
N MET A 43 -23.06 -2.38 -10.26
CA MET A 43 -21.98 -1.41 -10.13
C MET A 43 -21.59 -0.77 -11.46
N GLU A 44 -21.56 -1.54 -12.55
CA GLU A 44 -21.23 -1.08 -13.91
C GLU A 44 -22.32 -0.19 -14.52
N ASN A 45 -23.58 -0.32 -14.08
CA ASN A 45 -24.70 0.45 -14.63
C ASN A 45 -25.14 1.61 -13.72
N THR A 46 -24.63 1.68 -12.49
CA THR A 46 -24.99 2.72 -11.53
C THR A 46 -23.98 3.85 -11.57
N LEU A 47 -24.41 5.07 -11.90
CA LEU A 47 -23.58 6.27 -11.80
C LEU A 47 -23.43 6.71 -10.34
N VAL A 48 -22.25 7.23 -9.99
CA VAL A 48 -22.02 7.77 -8.64
C VAL A 48 -22.75 9.10 -8.48
N GLU A 49 -23.60 9.21 -7.46
CA GLU A 49 -24.19 10.47 -7.03
C GLU A 49 -23.18 11.27 -6.20
N LEU A 50 -22.95 12.52 -6.59
CA LEU A 50 -22.05 13.46 -5.91
C LEU A 50 -22.84 14.70 -5.46
N PRO A 51 -22.30 15.49 -4.51
CA PRO A 51 -22.83 16.81 -4.23
C PRO A 51 -22.85 17.65 -5.52
N GLY A 52 -24.04 17.95 -6.05
CA GLY A 52 -24.22 18.70 -7.31
C GLY A 52 -24.72 17.88 -8.50
N GLY A 53 -24.96 16.57 -8.35
CA GLY A 53 -25.61 15.74 -9.38
C GLY A 53 -24.91 14.40 -9.62
N LEU A 54 -25.31 13.74 -10.70
CA LEU A 54 -24.69 12.47 -11.13
C LEU A 54 -23.31 12.73 -11.74
N SER A 55 -22.34 11.87 -11.41
CA SER A 55 -21.05 11.85 -12.08
C SER A 55 -21.11 11.17 -13.45
N ASN A 56 -20.08 11.36 -14.26
CA ASN A 56 -19.89 10.62 -15.52
C ASN A 56 -19.21 9.26 -15.33
N HIS A 57 -19.06 8.81 -14.07
CA HIS A 57 -18.37 7.58 -13.71
C HIS A 57 -19.32 6.64 -12.98
N THR A 58 -19.21 5.36 -13.31
CA THR A 58 -19.98 4.31 -12.65
C THR A 58 -19.37 4.00 -11.28
N VAL A 59 -20.13 3.32 -10.43
CA VAL A 59 -19.62 2.80 -9.15
C VAL A 59 -18.44 1.84 -9.42
N ASP A 60 -18.50 1.08 -10.52
CA ASP A 60 -17.39 0.21 -10.96
C ASP A 60 -16.12 1.00 -11.32
N ASP A 61 -16.26 2.11 -12.05
CA ASP A 61 -15.14 3.00 -12.38
C ASP A 61 -14.51 3.59 -11.13
N PHE A 62 -15.33 3.99 -10.15
CA PHE A 62 -14.83 4.54 -8.89
C PHE A 62 -14.08 3.48 -8.08
N TYR A 63 -14.60 2.26 -8.00
CA TYR A 63 -13.89 1.13 -7.39
C TYR A 63 -12.55 0.85 -8.08
N GLN A 64 -12.52 0.84 -9.42
CA GLN A 64 -11.29 0.66 -10.19
C GLN A 64 -10.29 1.80 -9.95
N GLY A 65 -10.76 3.04 -9.87
CA GLY A 65 -9.94 4.21 -9.56
C GLY A 65 -9.33 4.15 -8.15
N MET A 66 -10.09 3.71 -7.15
CA MET A 66 -9.57 3.47 -5.80
C MET A 66 -8.52 2.35 -5.77
N SER A 67 -8.77 1.27 -6.50
CA SER A 67 -7.82 0.15 -6.68
C SER A 67 -6.49 0.63 -7.27
N LEU A 68 -6.54 1.38 -8.37
CA LEU A 68 -5.35 1.96 -9.02
C LEU A 68 -4.63 2.96 -8.11
N SER A 69 -5.38 3.76 -7.34
CA SER A 69 -4.79 4.70 -6.38
C SER A 69 -3.99 3.98 -5.30
N LEU A 70 -4.47 2.82 -4.84
CA LEU A 70 -3.73 1.97 -3.91
C LEU A 70 -2.44 1.44 -4.55
N ASP A 71 -2.49 0.91 -5.78
CA ASP A 71 -1.30 0.44 -6.51
C ASP A 71 -0.23 1.53 -6.67
N ILE A 72 -0.65 2.74 -7.05
CA ILE A 72 0.25 3.90 -7.17
C ILE A 72 0.88 4.25 -5.81
N SER A 73 0.09 4.22 -4.74
CA SER A 73 0.61 4.51 -3.40
C SER A 73 1.58 3.43 -2.89
N ILE A 74 1.36 2.16 -3.23
CA ILE A 74 2.30 1.07 -2.96
C ILE A 74 3.62 1.30 -3.71
N LEU A 75 3.54 1.65 -5.00
CA LEU A 75 4.72 2.01 -5.81
C LEU A 75 5.49 3.18 -5.21
N LEU A 76 4.79 4.21 -4.73
CA LEU A 76 5.41 5.34 -4.04
C LEU A 76 6.17 4.89 -2.79
N VAL A 77 5.59 4.00 -1.98
CA VAL A 77 6.28 3.44 -0.81
C VAL A 77 7.50 2.61 -1.21
N ILE A 78 7.41 1.79 -2.25
CA ILE A 78 8.56 1.06 -2.80
C ILE A 78 9.68 2.02 -3.22
N GLY A 79 9.33 3.11 -3.91
CA GLY A 79 10.27 4.17 -4.31
C GLY A 79 10.94 4.82 -3.09
N ILE A 80 10.16 5.17 -2.08
CA ILE A 80 10.65 5.71 -0.80
C ILE A 80 11.64 4.76 -0.12
N LEU A 81 11.30 3.47 -0.02
CA LEU A 81 12.17 2.47 0.60
C LEU A 81 13.45 2.24 -0.20
N THR A 82 13.36 2.31 -1.53
CA THR A 82 14.51 2.21 -2.44
C THR A 82 15.45 3.41 -2.28
N ILE A 83 14.93 4.63 -2.12
CA ILE A 83 15.74 5.79 -1.76
C ILE A 83 16.44 5.57 -0.41
N CYS A 84 15.75 4.97 0.56
CA CYS A 84 16.35 4.64 1.86
C CYS A 84 17.45 3.56 1.77
N LEU A 85 17.56 2.83 0.65
CA LEU A 85 18.65 1.89 0.37
C LEU A 85 19.90 2.55 -0.23
N THR A 86 19.91 3.82 -0.64
CA THR A 86 21.14 4.47 -1.12
C THR A 86 21.98 4.90 0.09
N ASP A 87 23.17 4.28 0.28
CA ASP A 87 24.06 4.65 1.39
C ASP A 87 24.77 5.97 1.05
N GLY A 88 24.99 6.80 2.06
CA GLY A 88 25.80 8.03 1.97
C GLY A 88 25.12 9.22 1.29
N GLN A 89 24.03 9.01 0.55
CA GLN A 89 23.31 10.11 -0.13
C GLN A 89 22.26 10.78 0.75
N LEU A 90 21.71 10.07 1.74
CA LEU A 90 20.66 10.58 2.61
C LEU A 90 21.13 10.66 4.07
N PRO A 91 21.22 11.85 4.69
CA PRO A 91 21.55 11.99 6.10
C PRO A 91 20.51 11.30 7.00
N GLY A 92 20.92 10.92 8.21
CA GLY A 92 20.08 10.14 9.14
C GLY A 92 18.74 10.78 9.51
N ARG A 93 18.72 12.11 9.75
CA ARG A 93 17.49 12.84 10.11
C ARG A 93 16.44 12.90 8.98
N PRO A 94 16.79 13.27 7.73
CA PRO A 94 15.88 13.12 6.59
C PRO A 94 15.41 11.68 6.38
N LYS A 95 16.31 10.70 6.50
CA LYS A 95 15.99 9.28 6.36
C LYS A 95 14.95 8.81 7.37
N SER A 96 15.09 9.21 8.64
CA SER A 96 14.14 8.83 9.68
C SER A 96 12.75 9.43 9.44
N LYS A 97 12.65 10.68 8.98
CA LYS A 97 11.34 11.28 8.64
C LYS A 97 10.63 10.53 7.51
N ILE A 98 11.38 10.15 6.48
CA ILE A 98 10.83 9.41 5.33
C ILE A 98 10.41 7.99 5.74
N LEU A 99 11.21 7.30 6.55
CA LEU A 99 10.85 5.99 7.08
C LEU A 99 9.60 6.05 7.97
N LEU A 100 9.44 7.12 8.75
CA LEU A 100 8.25 7.32 9.57
C LEU A 100 6.98 7.43 8.71
N PHE A 101 7.06 8.10 7.55
CA PHE A 101 5.95 8.19 6.61
C PHE A 101 5.57 6.82 6.03
N ALA A 102 6.55 6.05 5.57
CA ALA A 102 6.33 4.70 5.06
C ALA A 102 5.77 3.76 6.15
N PHE A 103 6.27 3.87 7.38
CA PHE A 103 5.75 3.15 8.54
C PHE A 103 4.27 3.50 8.79
N PHE A 104 3.95 4.80 8.86
CA PHE A 104 2.58 5.24 9.13
C PHE A 104 1.62 4.76 8.05
N TRP A 105 2.00 4.91 6.77
CA TRP A 105 1.21 4.44 5.65
C TRP A 105 0.95 2.93 5.72
N THR A 106 1.99 2.11 5.96
CA THR A 106 1.84 0.65 6.04
C THR A 106 0.99 0.22 7.24
N ALA A 107 1.10 0.90 8.38
CA ALA A 107 0.25 0.65 9.54
C ALA A 107 -1.23 0.97 9.25
N CYS A 108 -1.52 2.12 8.61
CA CYS A 108 -2.88 2.50 8.25
C CYS A 108 -3.51 1.51 7.25
N VAL A 109 -2.77 1.13 6.20
CA VAL A 109 -3.26 0.15 5.22
C VAL A 109 -3.48 -1.22 5.88
N SER A 110 -2.64 -1.61 6.84
CA SER A 110 -2.84 -2.85 7.61
C SER A 110 -4.18 -2.84 8.35
N ILE A 111 -4.47 -1.75 9.08
CA ILE A 111 -5.72 -1.58 9.86
C ILE A 111 -6.94 -1.59 8.93
N ILE A 112 -6.92 -0.79 7.86
CA ILE A 112 -8.03 -0.71 6.91
C ILE A 112 -8.27 -2.06 6.26
N SER A 113 -7.19 -2.74 5.84
CA SER A 113 -7.28 -4.04 5.19
C SER A 113 -7.84 -5.12 6.12
N PHE A 114 -7.47 -5.08 7.40
CA PHE A 114 -8.00 -5.98 8.42
C PHE A 114 -9.51 -5.79 8.63
N CYS A 115 -9.98 -4.54 8.66
CA CYS A 115 -11.38 -4.23 8.93
C CYS A 115 -12.30 -4.39 7.72
N TYR A 116 -11.83 -4.10 6.50
CA TYR A 116 -12.71 -3.85 5.35
C TYR A 116 -12.36 -4.61 4.06
N ILE A 117 -11.18 -5.21 3.95
CA ILE A 117 -10.69 -5.72 2.65
C ILE A 117 -10.38 -7.22 2.74
N PHE A 118 -9.11 -7.58 2.99
CA PHE A 118 -8.64 -8.96 3.02
C PHE A 118 -7.53 -9.13 4.07
N PRO A 119 -7.43 -10.32 4.71
CA PRO A 119 -6.38 -10.58 5.70
C PRO A 119 -4.96 -10.54 5.12
N VAL A 120 -4.76 -10.93 3.86
CA VAL A 120 -3.42 -11.05 3.26
C VAL A 120 -2.71 -9.69 3.17
N PRO A 121 -3.30 -8.62 2.59
CA PRO A 121 -2.77 -7.27 2.69
C PRO A 121 -2.55 -6.81 4.14
N ALA A 122 -3.49 -7.12 5.04
CA ALA A 122 -3.41 -6.71 6.45
C ALA A 122 -2.12 -7.21 7.11
N PHE A 123 -1.83 -8.51 7.00
CA PHE A 123 -0.64 -9.12 7.58
C PHE A 123 0.64 -8.69 6.85
N THR A 124 0.61 -8.61 5.51
CA THR A 124 1.78 -8.18 4.72
C THR A 124 2.21 -6.76 5.11
N CYS A 125 1.24 -5.85 5.25
CA CYS A 125 1.50 -4.48 5.70
C CYS A 125 1.89 -4.41 7.18
N LEU A 126 1.35 -5.27 8.06
CA LEU A 126 1.74 -5.32 9.47
C LEU A 126 3.20 -5.75 9.66
N PHE A 127 3.63 -6.80 8.95
CA PHE A 127 5.03 -7.25 8.97
C PHE A 127 5.95 -6.16 8.42
N THR A 128 5.56 -5.53 7.32
CA THR A 128 6.30 -4.40 6.75
C THR A 128 6.42 -3.24 7.75
N ALA A 129 5.31 -2.81 8.36
CA ALA A 129 5.30 -1.76 9.36
C ALA A 129 6.23 -2.08 10.55
N THR A 130 6.25 -3.33 11.01
CA THR A 130 7.13 -3.78 12.09
C THR A 130 8.61 -3.66 11.70
N LEU A 131 8.98 -4.10 10.49
CA LEU A 131 10.35 -3.96 9.97
C LEU A 131 10.76 -2.48 9.87
N LEU A 132 9.86 -1.63 9.38
CA LEU A 132 10.10 -0.20 9.23
C LEU A 132 10.20 0.52 10.58
N ALA A 133 9.40 0.14 11.58
CA ALA A 133 9.50 0.70 12.93
C ALA A 133 10.87 0.41 13.56
N ILE A 134 11.38 -0.82 13.39
CA ILE A 134 12.71 -1.22 13.88
C ILE A 134 13.80 -0.44 13.14
N GLU A 135 13.72 -0.35 11.81
CA GLU A 135 14.69 0.40 11.01
C GLU A 135 14.68 1.89 11.34
N TRP A 136 13.49 2.48 11.48
CA TRP A 136 13.30 3.85 11.90
C TRP A 136 13.95 4.12 13.26
N TYR A 137 13.70 3.25 14.26
CA TYR A 137 14.29 3.37 15.59
C TYR A 137 15.82 3.36 15.53
N ILE A 138 16.40 2.45 14.75
CA ILE A 138 17.85 2.37 14.55
C ILE A 138 18.38 3.66 13.90
N VAL A 139 17.76 4.13 12.82
CA VAL A 139 18.21 5.32 12.11
C VAL A 139 18.07 6.57 13.00
N TYR A 140 16.97 6.72 13.72
CA TYR A 140 16.71 7.89 14.56
C TYR A 140 17.65 7.96 15.77
N PHE A 141 17.80 6.86 16.53
CA PHE A 141 18.55 6.87 17.79
C PHE A 141 20.02 6.48 17.68
N LYS A 142 20.44 5.72 16.65
CA LYS A 142 21.85 5.35 16.45
C LYS A 142 22.59 6.23 15.43
N SER A 143 21.92 7.11 14.68
CA SER A 143 22.61 8.00 13.75
C SER A 143 23.21 9.25 14.42
N ASP A 144 22.72 9.66 15.58
CA ASP A 144 23.20 10.86 16.31
C ASP A 144 24.31 10.53 17.35
N ARG A 145 24.87 9.30 17.35
CA ARG A 145 25.93 8.86 18.28
C ARG A 145 27.27 8.50 17.60
N ILE A 146 27.51 8.99 16.39
CA ILE A 146 28.79 8.84 15.68
C ILE A 146 29.23 10.23 15.23
#